data_AF-A0A183LXN2-F1
#
_entry.id   AF-A0A183LXN2-F1
#
_cell.length_a   1.000
_cell.length_b   1.000
_cell.length_c   1.000
_cell.angle_alpha   90.00
_cell.angle_beta   90.00
_cell.angle_gamma   90.00
#
_symmetry.space_group_name_H-M   'P 1'
#
loop_
_entity.id
_entity.type
_entity.pdbx_description
1 polymer ?
#
loop_
_entity_poly.entity_id
_entity_poly.type
_entity_poly.pdbx_seq_one_letter_code
_entity_poly.pdbx_strand_id
1 'polypeptide(L)'
;MEDVRTRIEADIASDNHLVVAKMKLKLKKHWETGETASRKFNTTFLRDTNKLNEFKIYLNNRFQASPDLLKEKESTMEDNWKGIKEALTSTCQEVLGLKKNHHKKGSLWKPYTRFMKGRTRRQQLKTAEHKQRKSTHKLNTQMQTSK
;
A
#
# COMPACT_ATOMS: atom_id res chain seq x y z
N MET A 1 64.94 42.07 -18.34
CA MET A 1 65.14 40.72 -17.77
C MET A 1 64.38 40.70 -16.47
N GLU A 2 63.18 40.12 -16.51
CA GLU A 2 62.82 38.84 -15.85
C GLU A 2 62.48 39.10 -14.37
N ASP A 3 61.32 38.75 -13.81
CA ASP A 3 60.58 37.51 -14.02
C ASP A 3 59.13 37.67 -13.49
N VAL A 4 58.11 37.45 -14.34
CA VAL A 4 56.68 37.47 -13.98
C VAL A 4 56.23 36.01 -13.83
N ARG A 5 55.90 35.58 -12.61
CA ARG A 5 55.27 34.27 -12.36
C ARG A 5 53.77 34.42 -12.27
N THR A 6 53.08 34.12 -13.38
CA THR A 6 51.62 33.99 -13.44
C THR A 6 51.22 32.65 -12.83
N ARG A 7 50.69 32.66 -11.60
CA ARG A 7 49.96 31.51 -11.05
C ARG A 7 48.59 31.44 -11.72
N ILE A 8 48.46 30.57 -12.72
CA ILE A 8 47.14 30.17 -13.25
C ILE A 8 46.60 29.12 -12.29
N GLU A 9 45.85 29.56 -11.29
CA GLU A 9 44.91 28.72 -10.58
C GLU A 9 43.63 28.73 -11.43
N ALA A 10 43.34 27.60 -12.07
CA ALA A 10 42.15 27.44 -12.87
C ALA A 10 40.92 27.47 -11.96
N ASP A 11 40.33 28.64 -11.83
CA ASP A 11 38.97 28.81 -11.31
C ASP A 11 38.01 28.17 -12.31
N ILE A 12 37.64 26.91 -12.08
CA ILE A 12 36.54 26.27 -12.77
C ILE A 12 35.26 26.79 -12.10
N ALA A 13 35.01 28.09 -12.27
CA ALA A 13 33.70 28.67 -12.13
C ALA A 13 32.86 28.10 -13.26
N SER A 14 32.17 27.00 -12.99
CA SER A 14 31.21 26.45 -13.92
C SER A 14 30.11 27.49 -14.13
N ASP A 15 30.09 28.13 -15.30
CA ASP A 15 29.03 29.02 -15.80
C ASP A 15 27.70 28.30 -16.06
N ASN A 16 27.41 27.23 -15.31
CA ASN A 16 26.16 26.53 -15.37
C ASN A 16 25.10 27.35 -14.62
N HIS A 17 24.42 28.23 -15.35
CA HIS A 17 23.23 28.92 -14.87
C HIS A 17 22.22 27.89 -14.36
N LEU A 18 21.96 27.88 -13.05
CA LEU A 18 20.93 27.05 -12.44
C LEU A 18 19.55 27.50 -12.95
N VAL A 19 18.97 26.77 -13.91
CA VAL A 19 17.62 27.03 -14.40
C VAL A 19 16.62 26.43 -13.41
N VAL A 20 15.94 27.30 -12.65
CA VAL A 20 14.90 26.91 -11.69
C VAL A 20 13.52 27.14 -12.33
N ALA A 21 12.84 26.05 -12.70
CA ALA A 21 11.47 26.12 -13.21
C ALA A 21 10.46 26.03 -12.06
N LYS A 22 9.51 26.98 -12.01
CA LYS A 22 8.41 26.98 -11.02
C LYS A 22 7.13 26.47 -11.66
N MET A 23 6.75 25.24 -11.36
CA MET A 23 5.54 24.61 -11.90
C MET A 23 4.35 24.71 -10.93
N LYS A 24 3.16 24.98 -11.47
CA LYS A 24 1.89 25.00 -10.72
C LYS A 24 1.02 23.81 -11.15
N LEU A 25 0.99 22.75 -10.34
CA LEU A 25 0.13 21.59 -10.59
C LEU A 25 -1.31 21.81 -10.09
N LYS A 26 -2.28 21.43 -10.91
CA LYS A 26 -3.69 21.29 -10.52
C LYS A 26 -4.04 19.80 -10.50
N LEU A 27 -4.25 19.24 -9.30
CA LEU A 27 -4.55 17.83 -9.13
C LEU A 27 -6.07 17.60 -9.10
N LYS A 28 -6.59 16.77 -10.01
CA LYS A 28 -7.97 16.29 -9.96
C LYS A 28 -7.97 14.84 -9.50
N LYS A 29 -8.66 14.55 -8.39
CA LYS A 29 -8.78 13.19 -7.85
C LYS A 29 -9.77 12.40 -8.71
N HIS A 30 -9.28 11.39 -9.43
CA HIS A 30 -10.13 10.35 -9.99
C HIS A 30 -10.27 9.25 -8.93
N TRP A 31 -11.50 8.86 -8.59
CA TRP A 31 -11.72 7.64 -7.83
C TRP A 31 -11.84 6.51 -8.86
N GLU A 32 -10.91 5.57 -8.84
CA GLU A 32 -11.09 4.31 -9.56
C GLU A 32 -11.69 3.32 -8.56
N THR A 33 -12.87 2.79 -8.86
CA THR A 33 -13.57 1.80 -8.02
C THR A 33 -12.88 0.43 -8.01
N GLY A 34 -11.68 0.29 -8.57
CA GLY A 34 -10.95 -0.96 -8.68
C GLY A 34 -9.88 -1.16 -7.60
N GLU A 35 -10.18 -2.04 -6.65
CA GLU A 35 -9.31 -3.07 -6.05
C GLU A 35 -7.88 -2.79 -5.54
N THR A 36 -7.36 -1.57 -5.56
CA THR A 36 -6.12 -1.29 -4.82
C THR A 36 -6.49 -0.95 -3.39
N ALA A 37 -6.37 -1.90 -2.48
CA ALA A 37 -6.46 -1.63 -1.05
C ALA A 37 -5.43 -0.54 -0.71
N SER A 38 -5.87 0.72 -0.66
CA SER A 38 -5.02 1.88 -0.43
C SER A 38 -4.24 1.64 0.86
N ARG A 39 -2.98 1.27 0.69
CA ARG A 39 -2.15 0.84 1.81
C ARG A 39 -1.71 2.11 2.52
N LYS A 40 -2.34 2.37 3.67
CA LYS A 40 -2.10 3.58 4.44
C LYS A 40 -0.66 3.59 4.92
N PHE A 41 0.03 4.72 4.74
CA PHE A 41 1.33 4.97 5.37
C PHE A 41 1.13 5.44 6.82
N ASN A 42 2.16 5.27 7.65
CA ASN A 42 2.13 5.80 9.02
C ASN A 42 2.35 7.32 9.00
N THR A 43 1.26 8.09 8.96
CA THR A 43 1.31 9.56 8.95
C THR A 43 1.81 10.18 10.26
N THR A 44 1.91 9.41 11.34
CA THR A 44 2.46 9.87 12.63
C THR A 44 3.94 10.24 12.54
N PHE A 45 4.69 9.62 11.62
CA PHE A 45 6.11 9.95 11.40
C PHE A 45 6.32 11.36 10.85
N LEU A 46 5.31 11.94 10.20
CA LEU A 46 5.38 13.33 9.72
C LEU A 46 5.19 14.36 10.84
N ARG A 47 4.84 13.94 12.06
CA ARG A 47 4.81 14.83 13.23
C ARG A 47 6.19 15.04 13.86
N ASP A 48 7.10 14.11 13.61
CA ASP A 48 8.47 14.21 14.07
C ASP A 48 9.27 15.04 13.04
N THR A 49 9.85 16.15 13.52
CA THR A 49 10.61 17.10 12.70
C THR A 49 11.83 16.46 12.04
N ASN A 50 12.52 15.53 12.72
CA ASN A 50 13.71 14.87 12.18
C ASN A 50 13.32 13.94 11.04
N LYS A 51 12.30 13.09 11.26
CA LYS A 51 11.72 12.20 10.23
C LYS A 51 11.16 12.96 9.03
N LEU A 52 10.53 14.11 9.25
CA LEU A 52 10.02 14.96 8.18
C LEU A 52 11.17 15.56 7.36
N ASN A 53 12.27 15.94 8.01
CA ASN A 53 13.47 16.41 7.31
C ASN A 53 14.14 15.30 6.51
N GLU A 54 14.26 14.09 7.08
CA GLU A 54 14.72 12.90 6.35
C GLU A 54 13.85 12.63 5.12
N PHE A 55 12.53 12.68 5.25
CA PHE A 55 11.61 12.52 4.13
C PHE A 55 11.87 13.54 3.02
N LYS A 56 12.07 14.82 3.37
CA LYS A 56 12.39 15.88 2.40
C LYS A 56 13.72 15.61 1.68
N ILE A 57 14.75 15.22 2.42
CA ILE A 57 16.08 14.92 1.85
C ILE A 57 15.98 13.72 0.89
N TYR A 58 15.35 12.63 1.32
CA TYR A 58 15.21 11.43 0.52
C TYR A 58 14.40 11.69 -0.76
N LEU A 59 13.31 12.46 -0.64
CA LEU A 59 12.50 12.85 -1.79
C LEU A 59 13.30 13.72 -2.76
N ASN A 60 14.01 14.71 -2.25
CA ASN A 60 14.84 15.60 -3.07
C ASN A 60 15.94 14.82 -3.80
N ASN A 61 16.65 13.95 -3.08
CA ASN A 61 17.69 13.10 -3.65
C ASN A 61 17.14 12.21 -4.76
N ARG A 62 15.92 11.67 -4.59
CA ARG A 62 15.26 10.83 -5.61
C ARG A 62 14.92 11.62 -6.87
N PHE A 63 14.40 12.84 -6.73
CA PHE A 63 14.13 13.70 -7.89
C PHE A 63 15.41 14.16 -8.58
N GLN A 64 16.48 14.44 -7.83
CA GLN A 64 17.78 14.77 -8.42
C GLN A 64 18.42 13.57 -9.14
N ALA A 65 18.27 12.37 -8.58
CA ALA A 65 18.78 11.13 -9.19
C ALA A 65 17.90 10.63 -10.35
N SER A 66 16.76 11.26 -10.62
CA SER A 66 15.86 10.88 -11.72
C SER A 66 15.50 12.06 -12.62
N PRO A 67 16.49 12.67 -13.32
CA PRO A 67 16.24 13.75 -14.27
C PRO A 67 15.26 13.36 -15.38
N ASP A 68 15.26 12.07 -15.76
CA ASP A 68 14.42 11.52 -16.82
C ASP A 68 12.91 11.55 -16.47
N LEU A 69 12.54 11.69 -15.18
CA LEU A 69 11.15 11.86 -14.75
C LEU A 69 10.55 13.22 -15.12
N LEU A 70 11.41 14.20 -15.47
CA LEU A 70 11.02 15.59 -15.71
C LEU A 70 11.59 16.15 -17.03
N LYS A 71 12.22 15.32 -17.88
CA LYS A 71 12.71 15.76 -19.18
C LYS A 71 11.54 16.09 -20.11
N GLU A 72 11.50 17.34 -20.55
CA GLU A 72 10.43 17.94 -21.35
C GLU A 72 10.32 17.36 -22.78
N LYS A 73 11.30 16.57 -23.25
CA LYS A 73 11.52 16.37 -24.68
C LYS A 73 11.04 15.04 -25.28
N GLU A 74 10.57 14.06 -24.50
CA GLU A 74 10.17 12.74 -25.08
C GLU A 74 9.14 11.92 -24.27
N SER A 75 8.78 12.32 -23.04
CA SER A 75 7.79 11.61 -22.22
C SER A 75 6.42 12.28 -22.27
N THR A 76 5.35 11.48 -22.29
CA THR A 76 4.00 12.04 -22.22
C THR A 76 3.76 12.62 -20.81
N MET A 77 2.86 13.60 -20.68
CA MET A 77 2.49 14.17 -19.39
C MET A 77 2.02 13.09 -18.38
N GLU A 78 1.44 12.00 -18.89
CA GLU A 78 1.05 10.82 -18.09
C GLU A 78 2.25 10.05 -17.55
N ASP A 79 3.31 9.88 -18.34
CA ASP A 79 4.54 9.22 -17.90
C ASP A 79 5.24 10.02 -16.80
N ASN A 80 5.31 11.34 -16.95
CA ASN A 80 5.84 12.23 -15.91
C ASN A 80 5.00 12.15 -14.62
N TRP A 81 3.66 12.14 -14.76
CA TRP A 81 2.76 11.98 -13.62
C TRP A 81 2.90 10.62 -12.93
N LYS A 82 3.08 9.55 -13.70
CA LYS A 82 3.35 8.20 -13.20
C LYS A 82 4.65 8.18 -12.40
N GLY A 83 5.70 8.77 -12.97
CA GLY A 83 7.00 8.92 -12.36
C GLY A 83 6.98 9.65 -11.01
N ILE A 84 6.29 10.79 -10.94
CA ILE A 84 6.10 11.54 -9.69
C ILE A 84 5.37 10.70 -8.63
N LYS A 85 4.30 10.00 -9.03
CA LYS A 85 3.56 9.11 -8.12
C LYS A 85 4.45 7.98 -7.58
N GLU A 86 5.27 7.37 -8.42
CA GLU A 86 6.19 6.29 -8.03
C GLU A 86 7.27 6.79 -7.06
N ALA A 87 7.90 7.94 -7.36
CA ALA A 87 8.90 8.55 -6.50
C ALA A 87 8.35 8.88 -5.11
N LEU A 88 7.14 9.47 -5.05
CA LEU A 88 6.45 9.76 -3.80
C LEU A 88 6.09 8.47 -3.04
N THR A 89 5.54 7.47 -3.73
CA THR A 89 5.11 6.21 -3.13
C THR A 89 6.29 5.45 -2.52
N SER A 90 7.40 5.36 -3.24
CA SER A 90 8.57 4.64 -2.77
C SER A 90 9.24 5.36 -1.59
N THR A 91 9.31 6.70 -1.63
CA THR A 91 9.84 7.48 -0.50
C THR A 91 8.96 7.34 0.75
N CYS A 92 7.63 7.30 0.58
CA CYS A 92 6.70 7.01 1.68
C CYS A 92 6.93 5.60 2.25
N GLN A 93 7.22 4.60 1.40
CA GLN A 93 7.51 3.24 1.87
C GLN A 93 8.81 3.17 2.67
N GLU A 94 9.88 3.82 2.21
CA GLU A 94 11.20 3.80 2.85
C GLU A 94 11.22 4.56 4.18
N VAL A 95 10.62 5.76 4.23
CA VAL A 95 10.73 6.64 5.42
C VAL A 95 9.59 6.45 6.41
N LEU A 96 8.35 6.35 5.92
CA LEU A 96 7.14 6.28 6.76
C LEU A 96 6.74 4.84 7.06
N GLY A 97 7.07 3.92 6.16
CA GLY A 97 6.63 2.53 6.26
C GLY A 97 5.11 2.36 6.16
N LEU A 98 4.69 1.13 5.93
CA LEU A 98 3.28 0.79 5.76
C LEU A 98 2.63 0.64 7.13
N LYS A 99 1.45 1.27 7.31
CA LYS A 99 0.67 1.10 8.52
C LYS A 99 0.26 -0.35 8.63
N LYS A 100 0.78 -1.04 9.66
CA LYS A 100 0.29 -2.35 10.03
C LYS A 100 -1.13 -2.15 10.55
N ASN A 101 -2.11 -2.64 9.80
CA ASN A 101 -3.46 -2.78 10.33
C ASN A 101 -3.36 -3.79 11.46
N HIS A 102 -3.36 -3.32 12.70
CA HIS A 102 -3.67 -4.18 13.83
C HIS A 102 -5.10 -4.67 13.60
N HIS A 103 -5.26 -5.79 12.93
CA HIS A 103 -6.50 -6.52 12.98
C HIS A 103 -6.80 -6.68 14.46
N LYS A 104 -7.91 -6.09 14.94
CA LYS A 104 -8.49 -6.35 16.26
C LYS A 104 -8.97 -7.81 16.28
N LYS A 105 -8.02 -8.75 16.23
CA LYS A 105 -8.25 -10.19 16.25
C LYS A 105 -8.83 -10.63 17.60
N GLY A 106 -8.62 -9.83 18.66
CA GLY A 106 -9.03 -10.16 20.02
C GLY A 106 -10.53 -10.01 20.33
N SER A 107 -11.25 -9.05 19.73
CA SER A 107 -12.64 -8.77 20.12
C SER A 107 -13.67 -9.62 19.35
N LEU A 108 -13.43 -9.88 18.05
CA LEU A 108 -14.34 -10.69 17.22
C LEU A 108 -14.18 -12.21 17.36
N TRP A 109 -13.09 -12.70 17.98
CA TRP A 109 -12.82 -14.14 18.07
C TRP A 109 -13.85 -14.88 18.94
N LYS A 110 -14.30 -14.27 20.04
CA LYS A 110 -15.28 -14.87 20.96
C LYS A 110 -16.67 -15.04 20.28
N PRO A 111 -17.27 -14.01 19.63
CA PRO A 111 -18.49 -14.20 18.86
C PRO A 111 -18.33 -15.19 17.69
N TYR A 112 -17.21 -15.13 16.96
CA TYR A 112 -16.95 -16.00 15.81
C TYR A 112 -16.88 -17.49 16.19
N THR A 113 -16.12 -17.82 17.23
CA THR A 113 -16.02 -19.21 17.72
C THR A 113 -17.35 -19.74 18.25
N ARG A 114 -18.16 -18.89 18.91
CA ARG A 114 -19.52 -19.25 19.36
C ARG A 114 -20.45 -19.52 18.17
N PHE A 115 -20.40 -18.69 17.14
CA PHE A 115 -21.19 -18.87 15.92
C PHE A 115 -20.82 -20.17 15.18
N MET A 116 -19.51 -20.44 15.02
CA MET A 116 -19.02 -21.65 14.35
C MET A 116 -19.42 -22.93 15.11
N LYS A 117 -19.26 -22.95 16.44
CA LYS A 117 -19.75 -24.06 17.28
C LYS A 117 -21.27 -24.27 17.14
N GLY A 118 -22.04 -23.19 17.07
CA GLY A 118 -23.48 -23.24 16.84
C GLY A 118 -23.87 -23.78 15.46
N ARG A 119 -23.06 -23.54 14.42
CA ARG A 119 -23.27 -24.09 13.08
C ARG A 119 -22.99 -25.60 13.05
N THR A 120 -21.91 -26.05 13.68
CA THR A 120 -21.55 -27.48 13.78
C THR A 120 -22.62 -28.27 14.54
N ARG A 121 -23.12 -27.76 15.68
CA ARG A 121 -24.20 -28.41 16.45
C ARG A 121 -25.47 -28.58 15.61
N ARG A 122 -25.86 -27.54 14.86
CA ARG A 122 -27.05 -27.60 13.98
C ARG A 122 -26.89 -28.64 12.86
N GLN A 123 -25.69 -28.80 12.31
CA GLN A 123 -25.43 -29.84 11.31
C GLN A 123 -25.54 -31.25 11.92
N GLN A 124 -24.94 -31.47 13.09
CA GLN A 124 -25.01 -32.77 13.77
C GLN A 124 -26.46 -33.15 14.14
N LEU A 125 -27.27 -32.18 14.59
CA LEU A 125 -28.68 -32.40 14.90
C LEU A 125 -29.47 -32.83 13.65
N LYS A 126 -29.31 -32.12 12.53
CA LYS A 126 -29.95 -32.49 11.26
C LYS A 126 -29.56 -33.91 10.80
N THR A 127 -28.30 -34.29 10.98
CA THR A 127 -27.83 -35.64 10.65
C THR A 127 -28.46 -36.70 11.57
N ALA A 128 -28.58 -36.43 12.87
CA ALA A 128 -29.23 -37.32 13.83
C ALA A 128 -30.72 -37.51 13.52
N GLU A 129 -31.45 -36.41 13.27
CA GLU A 129 -32.86 -36.46 12.89
C GLU A 129 -33.09 -37.26 11.60
N HIS A 130 -32.25 -37.06 10.59
CA HIS A 130 -32.35 -37.82 9.35
C HIS A 130 -32.11 -39.31 9.57
N LYS A 131 -31.12 -39.68 10.39
CA LYS A 131 -30.85 -41.08 10.76
C LYS A 131 -32.03 -41.70 11.52
N GLN A 132 -32.62 -40.97 12.46
CA GLN A 132 -33.78 -41.43 13.22
C GLN A 132 -34.99 -41.66 12.31
N ARG A 133 -35.31 -40.71 11.42
CA ARG A 133 -36.39 -40.85 10.43
C ARG A 133 -36.20 -42.06 9.51
N LYS A 134 -34.95 -42.33 9.11
CA LYS A 134 -34.62 -43.51 8.30
C LYS A 134 -34.81 -44.81 9.08
N SER A 135 -34.51 -44.82 10.37
CA SER A 135 -34.74 -45.97 11.24
C SER A 135 -36.22 -46.22 11.49
N THR A 136 -37.02 -45.18 11.75
CA THR A 136 -38.46 -45.31 11.97
C THR A 136 -39.20 -45.75 10.71
N HIS A 137 -38.80 -45.24 9.53
CA HIS A 137 -39.35 -45.73 8.27
C HIS A 137 -39.07 -47.22 8.05
N LYS A 138 -37.83 -47.67 8.29
CA LYS A 138 -37.47 -49.09 8.16
C LYS A 138 -38.30 -49.99 9.09
N LEU A 139 -38.48 -49.61 10.36
CA LEU A 139 -39.29 -50.36 11.32
C LEU A 139 -40.76 -50.44 10.89
N ASN A 140 -41.34 -49.32 10.44
CA ASN A 140 -42.72 -49.30 9.97
C ASN A 140 -42.92 -50.16 8.72
N THR A 141 -41.98 -50.16 7.78
CA THR A 141 -42.03 -51.02 6.59
C THR A 141 -41.95 -52.50 6.98
N GLN A 142 -41.09 -52.89 7.92
CA GLN A 142 -41.00 -54.27 8.41
C GLN A 142 -42.31 -54.74 9.07
N MET A 143 -42.93 -53.89 9.89
CA MET A 143 -44.22 -54.21 10.53
C MET A 143 -45.38 -54.35 9.53
N GLN A 144 -45.32 -53.68 8.38
CA GLN A 144 -46.32 -53.78 7.33
C GLN A 144 -46.14 -55.04 6.47
N THR A 145 -44.92 -55.54 6.31
CA THR A 145 -44.62 -56.73 5.50
C THR A 145 -44.72 -58.06 6.25
N SER A 146 -44.90 -58.03 7.58
CA SER A 146 -45.04 -59.23 8.43
C SER A 146 -46.49 -59.50 8.88
N LYS A 147 -47.48 -58.84 8.27
CA LYS A 147 -48.91 -59.20 8.32
C LYS A 147 -49.28 -59.89 7.02
#